data_AF-A0A9D3S1X4-F1
#
_entry.id   AF-A0A9D3S1X4-F1
#
_cell.length_a   1.000
_cell.length_b   1.000
_cell.length_c   1.000
_cell.angle_alpha   90.00
_cell.angle_beta   90.00
_cell.angle_gamma   90.00
#
_symmetry.space_group_name_H-M   'P 1'
#
loop_
_entity.id
_entity.type
_entity.pdbx_description
1 polymer ?
#
loop_
_entity_poly.entity_id
_entity_poly.type
_entity_poly.pdbx_seq_one_letter_code
_entity_poly.pdbx_strand_id
1 'polypeptide(L)'
;MSGRPCPSSPCSPPPLPPPPPRPPPSAECTRREHPVVSFQALSPWISSFSHPGVRDFSQLTLDLSRNQLIVGARNYLFRLSLSNISLIQATEWGPDEDTRRSCQSKGKTEAECQNYIRVLLVNGKRVFTCGTNAFLPVCTTRQIGNMSRVLDKVNGCVYAATRSLRRDPVIYRSTTPPPW
;
A
#
# COMPACT_ATOMS: atom_id res chain seq x y z
N MET A 1 32.71 14.81 -57.14
CA MET A 1 31.74 14.39 -56.11
C MET A 1 30.65 15.44 -56.03
N SER A 2 29.49 15.13 -56.60
CA SER A 2 28.32 16.00 -56.73
C SER A 2 27.48 15.97 -55.46
N GLY A 3 27.64 16.96 -54.59
CA GLY A 3 26.71 17.22 -53.48
C GLY A 3 25.63 18.20 -53.92
N ARG A 4 24.38 17.75 -54.01
CA ARG A 4 23.22 18.65 -54.18
C ARG A 4 22.90 19.30 -52.83
N PRO A 5 22.61 20.61 -52.75
CA PRO A 5 22.12 21.20 -51.51
C PRO A 5 20.69 20.74 -51.25
N CYS A 6 20.39 20.30 -50.02
CA CYS A 6 19.02 20.13 -49.56
C CYS A 6 18.31 21.49 -49.48
N PRO A 7 17.05 21.63 -49.94
CA PRO A 7 16.29 22.86 -49.77
C PRO A 7 15.98 23.07 -48.27
N SER A 8 16.34 24.25 -47.77
CA SER A 8 16.21 24.69 -46.38
C SER A 8 14.81 25.21 -46.06
N SER A 9 13.79 24.36 -46.21
CA SER A 9 12.42 24.71 -45.86
C SER A 9 11.87 23.70 -44.85
N PRO A 10 11.59 24.08 -43.59
CA PRO A 10 10.86 23.20 -42.70
C PRO A 10 9.42 23.08 -43.21
N CYS A 11 8.97 21.85 -43.51
CA CYS A 11 7.56 21.57 -43.74
C CYS A 11 6.81 21.82 -42.43
N SER A 12 6.22 23.02 -42.29
CA SER A 12 5.31 23.31 -41.19
C SER A 12 4.09 22.39 -41.30
N PRO A 13 3.73 21.63 -40.24
CA PRO A 13 2.52 20.83 -40.26
C PRO A 13 1.29 21.74 -40.40
N PRO A 14 0.23 21.27 -41.09
CA PRO A 14 -0.99 22.04 -41.21
C PRO A 14 -1.60 22.31 -39.82
N PRO A 15 -2.32 23.42 -39.63
CA PRO A 15 -2.98 23.74 -38.37
C PRO A 15 -3.94 22.61 -38.00
N LEU A 16 -3.85 22.13 -36.76
CA LEU A 16 -4.81 21.16 -36.23
C LEU A 16 -6.20 21.79 -36.22
N PRO A 17 -7.26 21.03 -36.59
CA PRO A 17 -8.63 21.52 -36.48
C PRO A 17 -8.96 21.83 -35.01
N PRO A 18 -9.84 22.81 -34.75
CA PRO A 18 -10.25 23.13 -33.40
C PRO A 18 -10.89 21.90 -32.73
N PRO A 19 -10.64 21.69 -31.43
CA PRO A 19 -11.29 20.60 -30.71
C PRO A 19 -12.81 20.78 -30.74
N PRO A 20 -13.59 19.69 -30.81
CA PRO A 20 -15.04 19.79 -30.75
C PRO A 20 -15.49 20.47 -29.44
N PRO A 21 -16.65 21.16 -29.45
CA PRO A 21 -17.21 21.75 -28.24
C PRO A 21 -17.32 20.69 -27.15
N ARG A 22 -16.84 21.01 -25.95
CA ARG A 22 -17.03 20.13 -24.78
C ARG A 22 -18.54 19.97 -24.58
N PRO A 23 -19.07 18.73 -24.51
CA PRO A 23 -20.48 18.52 -24.21
C PRO A 23 -20.81 19.22 -22.88
N PRO A 24 -22.02 19.79 -22.74
CA PRO A 24 -22.43 20.42 -21.50
C PRO A 24 -22.25 19.40 -20.35
N PRO A 25 -21.75 19.83 -19.18
CA PRO A 25 -21.71 18.94 -18.02
C PRO A 25 -23.12 18.41 -17.78
N SER A 26 -23.26 17.11 -17.49
CA SER A 26 -24.57 16.55 -17.15
C SER A 26 -25.17 17.35 -15.99
N ALA A 27 -26.50 17.55 -16.00
CA ALA A 27 -27.20 18.33 -14.96
C ALA A 27 -26.93 17.83 -13.53
N GLU A 28 -26.46 16.59 -13.40
CA GLU A 28 -26.02 15.95 -12.15
C GLU A 28 -24.71 16.55 -11.61
N CYS A 29 -23.77 16.94 -12.47
CA CYS A 29 -22.50 17.55 -12.07
C CYS A 29 -22.61 19.04 -11.71
N THR A 30 -23.76 19.67 -11.95
CA THR A 30 -24.06 21.05 -11.56
C THR A 30 -24.71 21.18 -10.18
N ARG A 31 -25.01 20.06 -9.52
CA ARG A 31 -25.66 20.05 -8.20
C ARG A 31 -24.67 20.51 -7.12
N ARG A 32 -25.07 21.50 -6.31
CA ARG A 32 -24.24 22.03 -5.20
C ARG A 32 -24.03 21.01 -4.07
N GLU A 33 -24.87 19.98 -4.02
CA GLU A 33 -24.84 18.93 -3.01
C GLU A 33 -24.63 17.57 -3.67
N HIS A 34 -23.70 16.80 -3.10
CA HIS A 34 -23.44 15.44 -3.55
C HIS A 34 -24.59 14.53 -3.09
N PRO A 35 -25.10 13.62 -3.95
CA PRO A 35 -26.12 12.67 -3.56
C PRO A 35 -25.66 11.81 -2.39
N VAL A 36 -26.46 11.74 -1.31
CA VAL A 36 -26.23 10.82 -0.20
C VAL A 36 -26.98 9.53 -0.49
N VAL A 37 -26.23 8.42 -0.57
CA VAL A 37 -26.77 7.08 -0.79
C VAL A 37 -26.57 6.22 0.45
N SER A 38 -27.56 5.39 0.78
CA SER A 38 -27.45 4.47 1.91
C SER A 38 -26.49 3.32 1.59
N PHE A 39 -25.82 2.79 2.61
CA PHE A 39 -24.95 1.63 2.46
C PHE A 39 -25.70 0.42 1.86
N GLN A 40 -26.96 0.22 2.26
CA GLN A 40 -27.80 -0.86 1.75
C GLN A 40 -28.06 -0.74 0.24
N ALA A 41 -28.22 0.49 -0.29
CA ALA A 41 -28.35 0.71 -1.73
C ALA A 41 -27.08 0.34 -2.51
N LEU A 42 -25.91 0.46 -1.87
CA LEU A 42 -24.62 0.07 -2.46
C LEU A 42 -24.31 -1.43 -2.32
N SER A 43 -24.97 -2.14 -1.39
CA SER A 43 -24.67 -3.54 -1.08
C SER A 43 -24.60 -4.50 -2.28
N PRO A 44 -25.43 -4.37 -3.35
CA PRO A 44 -25.32 -5.27 -4.50
C PRO A 44 -24.02 -5.11 -5.31
N TRP A 45 -23.34 -3.98 -5.12
CA TRP A 45 -22.16 -3.57 -5.88
C TRP A 45 -20.88 -3.62 -5.03
N ILE A 46 -20.99 -3.98 -3.74
CA ILE A 46 -19.87 -4.04 -2.80
C ILE A 46 -19.45 -5.49 -2.59
N SER A 47 -18.17 -5.78 -2.83
CA SER A 47 -17.53 -7.01 -2.36
C SER A 47 -16.89 -6.75 -1.00
N SER A 48 -17.13 -7.63 -0.03
CA SER A 48 -16.54 -7.53 1.31
C SER A 48 -15.64 -8.71 1.62
N PHE A 49 -14.50 -8.45 2.27
CA PHE A 49 -13.61 -9.48 2.78
C PHE A 49 -13.38 -9.30 4.27
N SER A 50 -13.37 -10.42 4.99
CA SER A 50 -13.02 -10.50 6.41
C SER A 50 -12.26 -11.80 6.67
N HIS A 51 -11.51 -11.84 7.78
CA HIS A 51 -10.80 -13.04 8.22
C HIS A 51 -11.00 -13.22 9.73
N PRO A 52 -11.30 -14.44 10.23
CA PRO A 52 -11.57 -14.67 11.64
C PRO A 52 -10.41 -14.19 12.53
N GLY A 53 -10.74 -13.44 13.59
CA GLY A 53 -9.73 -12.93 14.55
C GLY A 53 -8.86 -11.78 14.04
N VAL A 54 -9.00 -11.36 12.78
CA VAL A 54 -8.19 -10.28 12.19
C VAL A 54 -8.95 -8.96 12.17
N ARG A 55 -8.25 -7.88 12.50
CA ARG A 55 -8.76 -6.50 12.53
C ARG A 55 -7.77 -5.55 11.85
N ASP A 56 -8.14 -4.28 11.73
CA ASP A 56 -7.24 -3.19 11.32
C ASP A 56 -6.61 -3.34 9.92
N PHE A 57 -7.43 -3.68 8.93
CA PHE A 57 -7.09 -3.63 7.51
C PHE A 57 -6.78 -2.18 7.11
N SER A 58 -5.51 -1.80 7.11
CA SER A 58 -5.09 -0.40 7.09
C SER A 58 -4.14 -0.05 5.94
N GLN A 59 -3.52 -1.05 5.31
CA GLN A 59 -2.63 -0.84 4.18
C GLN A 59 -3.13 -1.63 2.97
N LEU A 60 -3.20 -0.97 1.81
CA LEU A 60 -3.70 -1.54 0.56
C LEU A 60 -2.77 -1.14 -0.57
N THR A 61 -2.38 -2.09 -1.42
CA THR A 61 -1.67 -1.78 -2.66
C THR A 61 -2.12 -2.71 -3.78
N LEU A 62 -2.19 -2.17 -4.97
CA LEU A 62 -2.61 -2.90 -6.17
C LEU A 62 -1.38 -3.50 -6.87
N ASP A 63 -1.48 -4.76 -7.26
CA ASP A 63 -0.60 -5.38 -8.26
C ASP A 63 -1.43 -5.65 -9.52
N LEU A 64 -1.49 -4.65 -10.40
CA LEU A 64 -2.23 -4.73 -11.65
C LEU A 64 -1.68 -5.80 -12.60
N SER A 65 -0.37 -6.11 -12.52
CA SER A 65 0.26 -7.12 -13.38
C SER A 65 -0.27 -8.53 -13.12
N ARG A 66 -0.74 -8.78 -11.89
CA ARG A 66 -1.31 -10.07 -11.47
C ARG A 66 -2.81 -10.00 -11.17
N ASN A 67 -3.43 -8.84 -11.36
CA ASN A 67 -4.81 -8.56 -10.98
C ASN A 67 -5.08 -8.90 -9.50
N GLN A 68 -4.19 -8.45 -8.61
CA GLN A 68 -4.22 -8.76 -7.18
C GLN A 68 -4.25 -7.50 -6.32
N LEU A 69 -4.96 -7.59 -5.19
CA LEU A 69 -4.94 -6.61 -4.11
C LEU A 69 -4.12 -7.19 -2.96
N ILE A 70 -3.06 -6.49 -2.55
CA ILE A 70 -2.28 -6.84 -1.37
C ILE A 70 -2.76 -5.99 -0.21
N VAL A 71 -3.03 -6.63 0.93
CA VAL A 71 -3.59 -5.99 2.12
C VAL A 71 -2.72 -6.26 3.33
N GLY A 72 -2.40 -5.22 4.10
CA GLY A 72 -1.79 -5.31 5.41
C GLY A 72 -2.81 -5.04 6.51
N ALA A 73 -2.88 -5.96 7.49
CA ALA A 73 -3.80 -5.90 8.62
C ALA A 73 -3.08 -6.23 9.94
N ARG A 74 -3.78 -6.22 11.06
CA ARG A 74 -3.19 -6.67 12.35
C ARG A 74 -2.72 -8.12 12.21
N ASN A 75 -1.42 -8.35 12.40
CA ASN A 75 -0.71 -9.62 12.34
C ASN A 75 -0.79 -10.37 11.00
N TYR A 76 -1.30 -9.77 9.93
CA TYR A 76 -1.50 -10.49 8.67
C TYR A 76 -1.17 -9.66 7.44
N LEU A 77 -0.67 -10.36 6.42
CA LEU A 77 -0.64 -9.93 5.04
C LEU A 77 -1.59 -10.81 4.22
N PHE A 78 -2.41 -10.20 3.38
CA PHE A 78 -3.32 -10.90 2.49
C PHE A 78 -3.03 -10.59 1.03
N ARG A 79 -3.23 -11.60 0.19
CA ARG A 79 -3.38 -11.45 -1.25
C ARG A 79 -4.81 -11.80 -1.60
N LEU A 80 -5.48 -10.86 -2.23
CA LEU A 80 -6.85 -11.01 -2.68
C LEU A 80 -6.89 -10.88 -4.20
N SER A 81 -7.84 -11.54 -4.84
CA SER A 81 -8.17 -11.32 -6.24
C SER A 81 -8.79 -9.93 -6.39
N LEU A 82 -8.31 -9.14 -7.35
CA LEU A 82 -8.88 -7.79 -7.56
C LEU A 82 -10.28 -7.84 -8.18
N SER A 83 -10.64 -8.94 -8.86
CA SER A 83 -11.94 -9.08 -9.53
C SER A 83 -13.13 -9.27 -8.59
N ASN A 84 -12.91 -9.93 -7.45
CA ASN A 84 -13.99 -10.32 -6.53
C ASN A 84 -13.57 -10.30 -5.04
N ILE A 85 -12.38 -9.79 -4.74
CA ILE A 85 -11.83 -9.69 -3.38
C ILE A 85 -11.74 -11.06 -2.68
N SER A 86 -11.64 -12.16 -3.46
CA SER A 86 -11.49 -13.51 -2.89
C SER A 86 -10.07 -13.74 -2.36
N LEU A 87 -9.95 -14.56 -1.31
CA LEU A 87 -8.66 -14.87 -0.70
C LEU A 87 -7.80 -15.78 -1.60
N ILE A 88 -6.58 -15.31 -1.90
CA ILE A 88 -5.54 -16.09 -2.60
C ILE A 88 -4.52 -16.63 -1.59
N GLN A 89 -4.06 -15.79 -0.67
CA GLN A 89 -3.09 -16.16 0.36
C GLN A 89 -3.30 -15.31 1.62
N ALA A 90 -3.31 -15.96 2.78
CA ALA A 90 -3.16 -15.31 4.07
C ALA A 90 -1.77 -15.66 4.63
N THR A 91 -1.05 -14.67 5.14
CA THR A 91 0.27 -14.88 5.74
C THR A 91 0.31 -14.21 7.09
N GLU A 92 0.39 -15.04 8.14
CA GLU A 92 0.59 -14.55 9.48
C GLU A 92 1.96 -13.87 9.60
N TRP A 93 1.96 -12.74 10.28
CA TRP A 93 3.12 -11.93 10.56
C TRP A 93 2.92 -11.19 11.88
N GLY A 94 2.61 -11.93 12.94
CA GLY A 94 2.60 -11.42 14.31
C GLY A 94 4.00 -11.32 14.91
N PRO A 95 4.13 -10.67 16.08
CA PRO A 95 5.35 -10.74 16.88
C PRO A 95 5.55 -12.15 17.44
N ASP A 96 6.80 -12.54 17.64
CA ASP A 96 7.12 -13.74 18.42
C ASP A 96 6.75 -13.56 19.90
N GLU A 97 6.64 -14.67 20.62
CA GLU A 97 6.18 -14.70 22.01
C GLU A 97 7.05 -13.89 22.95
N ASP A 98 8.37 -13.91 22.77
CA ASP A 98 9.31 -13.18 23.61
C ASP A 98 9.19 -11.67 23.39
N THR A 99 9.06 -11.24 22.14
CA THR A 99 8.81 -9.84 21.77
C THR A 99 7.47 -9.37 22.34
N ARG A 100 6.41 -10.18 22.22
CA ARG A 100 5.08 -9.87 22.76
C ARG A 100 5.11 -9.78 24.28
N ARG A 101 5.75 -10.72 24.97
CA ARG A 101 5.91 -10.72 26.43
C ARG A 101 6.72 -9.53 26.91
N SER A 102 7.81 -9.19 26.22
CA SER A 102 8.63 -8.01 26.53
C SER A 102 7.84 -6.70 26.38
N CYS A 103 6.97 -6.62 25.39
CA CYS A 103 6.07 -5.48 25.23
C CYS A 103 5.08 -5.38 26.41
N GLN A 104 4.45 -6.50 26.79
CA GLN A 104 3.50 -6.52 27.90
C GLN A 104 4.18 -6.25 29.26
N SER A 105 5.39 -6.74 29.48
CA SER A 105 6.17 -6.46 30.70
C SER A 105 6.53 -4.98 30.85
N LYS A 106 6.48 -4.21 29.75
CA LYS A 106 6.62 -2.74 29.75
C LYS A 106 5.29 -2.00 30.01
N GLY A 107 4.24 -2.72 30.41
CA GLY A 107 2.93 -2.16 30.77
C GLY A 107 2.01 -1.87 29.59
N LYS A 108 2.28 -2.44 28.41
CA LYS A 108 1.43 -2.29 27.22
C LYS A 108 0.32 -3.34 27.18
N THR A 109 -0.82 -2.96 26.63
CA THR A 109 -1.98 -3.86 26.50
C THR A 109 -1.73 -4.95 25.46
N GLU A 110 -2.48 -6.05 25.55
CA GLU A 110 -2.41 -7.12 24.54
C GLU A 110 -2.68 -6.62 23.13
N ALA A 111 -3.59 -5.66 22.97
CA ALA A 111 -3.89 -5.04 21.68
C ALA A 111 -2.71 -4.23 21.13
N GLU A 112 -2.02 -3.44 21.96
CA GLU A 112 -0.85 -2.66 21.52
C GLU A 112 0.36 -3.55 21.18
N CYS A 113 0.51 -4.72 21.82
CA CYS A 113 1.61 -5.66 21.61
C CYS A 113 1.45 -6.57 20.39
N GLN A 114 0.94 -6.02 19.29
CA GLN A 114 0.64 -6.73 18.05
C GLN A 114 1.44 -6.11 16.92
N ASN A 115 1.48 -6.80 15.78
CA ASN A 115 2.08 -6.25 14.59
C ASN A 115 1.04 -5.55 13.73
N TYR A 116 1.07 -4.22 13.67
CA TYR A 116 0.24 -3.43 12.78
C TYR A 116 1.04 -3.05 11.54
N ILE A 117 0.58 -3.46 10.36
CA ILE A 117 1.29 -3.14 9.11
C ILE A 117 1.07 -1.64 8.82
N ARG A 118 2.18 -0.91 8.66
CA ARG A 118 2.16 0.56 8.43
C ARG A 118 2.72 0.95 7.08
N VAL A 119 3.54 0.10 6.47
CA VAL A 119 4.11 0.31 5.14
C VAL A 119 3.90 -0.95 4.32
N LEU A 120 3.40 -0.79 3.10
CA LEU A 120 3.17 -1.86 2.13
C LEU A 120 3.43 -1.32 0.73
N LEU A 121 4.54 -1.73 0.12
CA LEU A 121 4.98 -1.25 -1.20
C LEU A 121 5.27 -2.43 -2.11
N VAL A 122 4.77 -2.39 -3.35
CA VAL A 122 5.07 -3.41 -4.37
C VAL A 122 6.07 -2.84 -5.37
N ASN A 123 7.12 -3.61 -5.67
CA ASN A 123 8.07 -3.30 -6.73
C ASN A 123 8.38 -4.57 -7.53
N GLY A 124 7.80 -4.66 -8.74
CA GLY A 124 7.93 -5.83 -9.60
C GLY A 124 7.41 -7.11 -8.92
N LYS A 125 8.31 -8.06 -8.64
CA LYS A 125 7.97 -9.35 -7.98
C LYS A 125 8.21 -9.35 -6.47
N ARG A 126 8.51 -8.19 -5.88
CA ARG A 126 8.83 -8.03 -4.46
C ARG A 126 7.79 -7.16 -3.78
N VAL A 127 7.49 -7.48 -2.53
CA VAL A 127 6.70 -6.63 -1.64
C VAL A 127 7.57 -6.23 -0.46
N PHE A 128 7.68 -4.94 -0.20
CA PHE A 128 8.37 -4.39 0.95
C PHE A 128 7.33 -3.98 1.99
N THR A 129 7.42 -4.52 3.19
CA THR A 129 6.43 -4.32 4.25
C THR A 129 7.11 -3.95 5.55
N CYS A 130 6.57 -2.99 6.28
CA CYS A 130 6.99 -2.69 7.65
C CYS A 130 5.79 -2.71 8.59
N GLY A 131 5.99 -3.27 9.77
CA GLY A 131 4.98 -3.29 10.83
C GLY A 131 5.56 -2.93 12.19
N THR A 132 4.70 -2.57 13.13
CA THR A 132 5.08 -2.12 14.48
C THR A 132 5.69 -3.22 15.34
N ASN A 133 5.34 -4.49 15.07
CA ASN A 133 5.84 -5.69 15.73
C ASN A 133 6.03 -5.51 17.26
N ALA A 134 4.92 -5.21 17.96
CA ALA A 134 4.90 -4.96 19.41
C ALA A 134 5.90 -3.90 19.91
N PHE A 135 5.94 -2.75 19.23
CA PHE A 135 6.89 -1.64 19.44
C PHE A 135 8.36 -1.95 19.12
N LEU A 136 8.65 -3.10 18.49
CA LEU A 136 9.95 -3.42 17.90
C LEU A 136 9.79 -3.54 16.39
N PRO A 137 9.67 -2.42 15.65
CA PRO A 137 9.27 -2.44 14.25
C PRO A 137 10.22 -3.26 13.39
N VAL A 138 9.65 -4.01 12.46
CA VAL A 138 10.40 -4.88 11.54
C VAL A 138 9.93 -4.60 10.12
N CYS A 139 10.88 -4.49 9.21
CA CYS A 139 10.65 -4.43 7.79
C CYS A 139 11.09 -5.74 7.12
N THR A 140 10.32 -6.24 6.17
CA THR A 140 10.68 -7.40 5.36
C THR A 140 10.46 -7.14 3.88
N THR A 141 11.37 -7.62 3.05
CA THR A 141 11.12 -7.79 1.62
C THR A 141 10.69 -9.23 1.39
N ARG A 142 9.56 -9.46 0.71
CA ARG A 142 9.03 -10.80 0.45
C ARG A 142 8.75 -11.00 -1.04
N GLN A 143 8.69 -12.25 -1.48
CA GLN A 143 8.29 -12.56 -2.84
C GLN A 143 6.76 -12.41 -2.98
N ILE A 144 6.28 -11.61 -3.93
CA ILE A 144 4.83 -11.37 -4.07
C ILE A 144 4.05 -12.65 -4.39
N GLY A 145 4.65 -13.57 -5.14
CA GLY A 145 4.05 -14.86 -5.51
C GLY A 145 3.91 -15.84 -4.35
N ASN A 146 4.65 -15.65 -3.26
CA ASN A 146 4.50 -16.40 -2.01
C ASN A 146 4.98 -15.50 -0.87
N MET A 147 4.03 -14.82 -0.21
CA MET A 147 4.34 -13.87 0.86
C MET A 147 4.84 -14.53 2.16
N SER A 148 4.84 -15.85 2.26
CA SER A 148 5.52 -16.56 3.36
C SER A 148 7.04 -16.57 3.17
N ARG A 149 7.54 -16.37 1.94
CA ARG A 149 8.98 -16.36 1.64
C ARG A 149 9.57 -14.96 1.87
N VAL A 150 10.24 -14.81 3.01
CA VAL A 150 11.04 -13.62 3.35
C VAL A 150 12.37 -13.68 2.58
N LEU A 151 12.68 -12.60 1.85
CA LEU A 151 13.92 -12.44 1.11
C LEU A 151 14.95 -11.67 1.94
N ASP A 152 14.50 -10.58 2.58
CA ASP A 152 15.34 -9.73 3.41
C ASP A 152 14.54 -9.30 4.66
N LYS A 153 15.22 -9.16 5.81
CA LYS A 153 14.64 -8.65 7.06
C LYS A 153 15.54 -7.54 7.60
N VAL A 154 14.93 -6.41 7.97
CA VAL A 154 15.62 -5.26 8.55
C VAL A 154 14.86 -4.84 9.81
N ASN A 155 15.58 -4.65 10.91
CA ASN A 155 14.99 -4.09 12.12
C ASN A 155 14.80 -2.57 11.93
N GLY A 156 13.61 -2.08 12.25
CA GLY A 156 13.32 -0.66 12.28
C GLY A 156 13.76 -0.04 13.62
N CYS A 157 14.03 1.26 13.61
CA CYS A 157 14.26 2.03 14.83
C CYS A 157 13.00 2.82 15.21
N VAL A 158 12.66 2.84 16.50
CA VAL A 158 11.67 3.77 17.05
C VAL A 158 12.42 4.92 17.69
N TYR A 159 12.23 6.14 17.18
CA TYR A 159 12.71 7.35 17.84
C TYR A 159 11.55 7.99 18.61
N ALA A 160 11.76 8.28 19.89
CA ALA A 160 10.83 9.11 20.65
C ALA A 160 10.96 10.55 20.13
N ALA A 161 9.89 11.10 19.56
CA ALA A 161 9.85 12.51 19.18
C ALA A 161 9.91 13.36 20.46
N THR A 162 11.01 14.09 20.67
CA THR A 162 11.24 14.85 21.91
C THR A 162 10.42 16.14 22.01
N ARG A 163 9.71 16.58 20.97
CA ARG A 163 8.67 17.62 21.07
C ARG A 163 7.87 17.79 19.78
N SER A 164 6.55 17.87 19.93
CA SER A 164 5.55 18.45 19.01
C SER A 164 5.07 17.67 17.77
N LEU A 165 3.79 17.24 17.86
CA LEU A 165 2.74 17.30 16.84
C LEU A 165 2.50 16.20 15.78
N ARG A 166 3.08 14.99 15.86
CA ARG A 166 2.40 13.78 15.33
C ARG A 166 2.68 12.55 16.18
N ARG A 167 1.61 11.85 16.58
CA ARG A 167 1.65 10.59 17.36
C ARG A 167 1.79 9.36 16.45
N ASP A 168 2.53 9.47 15.35
CA ASP A 168 2.75 8.35 14.43
C ASP A 168 4.21 7.91 14.53
N PRO A 169 4.51 6.69 15.03
CA PRO A 169 5.85 6.16 14.99
C PRO A 169 6.28 5.98 13.53
N VAL A 170 7.26 6.77 13.10
CA VAL A 170 7.86 6.68 11.76
C VAL A 170 8.91 5.56 11.79
N ILE A 171 8.71 4.53 10.96
CA ILE A 171 9.66 3.42 10.83
C ILE A 171 10.77 3.88 9.87
N TYR A 172 11.98 4.06 10.39
CA TYR A 172 13.17 4.31 9.58
C TYR A 172 13.95 3.01 9.35
N ARG A 173 14.57 2.88 8.17
CA ARG A 173 15.57 1.85 7.86
C ARG A 173 16.86 2.20 8.62
N SER A 174 17.40 1.29 9.43
CA SER A 174 18.75 1.48 9.97
C SER A 174 19.72 1.56 8.79
N THR A 175 20.34 2.72 8.60
CA THR A 175 21.32 2.97 7.53
C THR A 175 22.73 2.52 7.90
N THR A 176 22.93 1.83 9.03
CA THR A 176 24.23 1.25 9.36
C THR A 176 24.53 0.06 8.44
N PRO A 177 25.53 0.14 7.55
CA PRO A 177 25.98 -1.03 6.81
C PRO A 177 26.57 -2.06 7.77
N PRO A 178 26.52 -3.38 7.44
CA PRO A 178 27.13 -4.41 8.29
C PRO A 178 28.61 -4.10 8.52
N PRO A 179 29.14 -4.26 9.75
CA PRO A 179 30.58 -4.27 9.94
C PRO A 179 31.11 -5.53 9.25
N TRP A 180 32.21 -5.35 8.51
CA TRP A 180 32.98 -6.34 7.76
C TRP A 180 32.88 -7.79 8.23
#